data_AF-A0A7W3QIQ5-F1
#
_entry.id   AF-A0A7W3QIQ5-F1
#
_cell.length_a   1.000
_cell.length_b   1.000
_cell.length_c   1.000
_cell.angle_alpha   90.00
_cell.angle_beta   90.00
_cell.angle_gamma   90.00
#
_symmetry.space_group_name_H-M   'P 1'
#
loop_
_entity.id
_entity.type
_entity.pdbx_description
1 polymer ?
#
loop_
_entity_poly.entity_id
_entity_poly.type
_entity_poly.pdbx_seq_one_letter_code
_entity_poly.pdbx_strand_id
1 'polypeptide(L)'
;MSENDGGNETGDQTGGALSLPARAARSAVLAAVFTCAACGLVYELALVALGSYLVGNSVTQASIVLSVMVFAMGVGSLLAKPLQGRPVVAFAVIEGALALVGGLSVLVLYAAFAWLDLYVPALVVVAFAVGALVGAEIPLLMTLLQRIRRQDAGSAVADLFAADYVGALVGGLAFPFVLLPLFGHIKGALLVGAVNAVAGIAVVLWLFRRQVRRAARTGLWAGMAGVLAVLGATYALADGFEVSARQALYRDPIALATRTPYQEIVVTRRVALSGRPDLRLFLNGDLQFSSVDEYRYHESLVHPVLAGPRDRVLVLGGGDGLALREVLRYRDVREATLVELDPEMIRLARTHREIAGLNRHAFDDPRVRVVAADAFSWLRSASGRYDAVVVDMPDPDDVATAKLYSLEFYGMVKRLLAPGGRMVVQAGSPYFAPKSFRSIEKTVRAAGLEVVPYHVDVPSFGDWGYVLAAAGRTPALTLPADVPDLRFLDAEVLRASTAFGRDLRHRDVEINTLVHPRLVDYENEEWKDA
;
A
#
# COMPACT_ATOMS: atom_id res chain seq x y z
N MET A 1 69.89 41.60 49.19
CA MET A 1 69.20 41.14 50.40
C MET A 1 67.83 40.68 49.96
N SER A 2 67.50 39.41 50.25
CA SER A 2 66.34 38.57 49.87
C SER A 2 66.06 38.36 48.37
N GLU A 3 65.54 37.24 47.86
CA GLU A 3 65.45 35.79 48.18
C GLU A 3 64.42 35.22 47.18
N ASN A 4 64.61 33.97 46.71
CA ASN A 4 63.61 32.99 46.22
C ASN A 4 62.61 33.38 45.09
N ASP A 5 62.13 32.49 44.22
CA ASP A 5 62.09 31.03 44.25
C ASP A 5 61.89 30.47 42.83
N GLY A 6 62.31 29.23 42.61
CA GLY A 6 61.99 28.47 41.41
C GLY A 6 60.56 27.90 41.44
N GLY A 7 59.91 27.86 40.28
CA GLY A 7 58.58 27.28 40.11
C GLY A 7 58.47 26.54 38.78
N ASN A 8 58.40 25.23 38.87
CA ASN A 8 58.26 24.23 37.82
C ASN A 8 56.81 24.20 37.28
N GLU A 9 56.60 24.30 35.95
CA GLU A 9 55.31 23.99 35.32
C GLU A 9 55.49 22.88 34.27
N THR A 10 55.35 21.64 34.73
CA THR A 10 55.05 20.47 33.91
C THR A 10 53.57 20.50 33.53
N GLY A 11 53.28 20.84 32.28
CA GLY A 11 51.95 20.75 31.69
C GLY A 11 51.51 19.30 31.47
N ASP A 12 50.55 18.87 32.27
CA ASP A 12 49.85 17.59 32.21
C ASP A 12 49.02 17.47 30.90
N GLN A 13 49.44 16.56 30.01
CA GLN A 13 48.72 16.19 28.79
C GLN A 13 47.84 14.96 29.05
N THR A 14 46.66 15.12 29.65
CA THR A 14 45.65 14.05 29.69
C THR A 14 44.77 14.05 28.43
N GLY A 15 45.34 13.59 27.31
CA GLY A 15 44.58 13.18 26.13
C GLY A 15 44.03 11.76 26.33
N GLY A 16 42.73 11.63 26.61
CA GLY A 16 42.07 10.35 26.89
C GLY A 16 42.24 9.32 25.77
N ALA A 17 42.92 8.20 26.05
CA ALA A 17 43.26 7.18 25.08
C ALA A 17 42.03 6.41 24.54
N LEU A 18 41.79 6.51 23.22
CA LEU A 18 40.90 5.64 22.44
C LEU A 18 41.32 4.17 22.60
N SER A 19 40.36 3.22 22.62
CA SER A 19 40.69 1.79 22.72
C SER A 19 41.07 1.12 21.40
N LEU A 20 40.93 1.84 20.28
CA LEU A 20 41.26 1.42 18.92
C LEU A 20 42.14 2.49 18.24
N PRO A 21 42.91 2.12 17.20
CA PRO A 21 43.57 3.11 16.34
C PRO A 21 42.54 4.10 15.79
N ALA A 22 42.88 5.39 15.71
CA ALA A 22 41.94 6.46 15.31
C ALA A 22 41.22 6.20 13.97
N ARG A 23 41.87 5.49 13.04
CA ARG A 23 41.28 5.06 11.76
C ARG A 23 40.15 4.04 11.95
N ALA A 24 40.35 3.03 12.80
CA ALA A 24 39.36 2.00 13.09
C ALA A 24 38.19 2.54 13.92
N ALA A 25 38.46 3.50 14.82
CA ALA A 25 37.42 4.23 15.53
C ALA A 25 36.54 5.04 14.59
N ARG A 26 37.14 5.75 13.63
CA ARG A 26 36.42 6.52 12.62
C ARG A 26 35.58 5.63 11.70
N SER A 27 36.13 4.54 11.19
CA SER A 27 35.37 3.61 10.33
C SER A 27 34.19 3.01 11.06
N ALA A 28 34.32 2.71 12.35
CA ALA A 28 33.23 2.18 13.15
C ALA A 28 32.14 3.24 13.44
N VAL A 29 32.50 4.52 13.64
CA VAL A 29 31.49 5.60 13.72
C VAL A 29 30.78 5.80 12.38
N LEU A 30 31.51 5.81 11.26
CA LEU A 30 30.89 5.93 9.93
C LEU A 30 29.99 4.72 9.59
N ALA A 31 30.37 3.52 10.01
CA ALA A 31 29.51 2.33 9.87
C ALA A 31 28.24 2.43 10.74
N ALA A 32 28.33 3.04 11.92
CA ALA A 32 27.16 3.33 12.74
C ALA A 32 26.26 4.35 12.03
N VAL A 33 26.80 5.48 11.56
CA VAL A 33 26.05 6.49 10.79
C VAL A 33 25.32 5.85 9.61
N PHE A 34 26.01 5.03 8.82
CA PHE A 34 25.42 4.29 7.72
C PHE A 34 24.25 3.39 8.17
N THR A 35 24.42 2.70 9.30
CA THR A 35 23.39 1.79 9.83
C THR A 35 22.17 2.55 10.35
N CYS A 36 22.39 3.64 11.10
CA CYS A 36 21.33 4.50 11.61
C CYS A 36 20.52 5.13 10.47
N ALA A 37 21.21 5.64 9.43
CA ALA A 37 20.56 6.20 8.24
C ALA A 37 19.74 5.15 7.49
N ALA A 38 20.27 3.92 7.35
CA ALA A 38 19.53 2.81 6.75
C ALA A 38 18.27 2.47 7.58
N CYS A 39 18.38 2.37 8.90
CA CYS A 39 17.25 2.09 9.79
C CYS A 39 16.20 3.21 9.75
N GLY A 40 16.63 4.46 9.82
CA GLY A 40 15.76 5.64 9.76
C GLY A 40 14.91 5.68 8.50
N LEU A 41 15.54 5.47 7.33
CA LEU A 41 14.80 5.43 6.07
C LEU A 41 13.88 4.19 5.97
N VAL A 42 14.29 3.04 6.51
CA VAL A 42 13.40 1.87 6.55
C VAL A 42 12.16 2.15 7.40
N TYR A 43 12.28 2.82 8.54
CA TYR A 43 11.12 3.22 9.34
C TYR A 43 10.22 4.18 8.58
N GLU A 44 10.79 5.19 7.93
CA GLU A 44 10.03 6.13 7.10
C GLU A 44 9.21 5.39 6.04
N LEU A 45 9.86 4.50 5.27
CA LEU A 45 9.18 3.72 4.23
C LEU A 45 8.18 2.72 4.79
N ALA A 46 8.43 2.14 5.96
CA ALA A 46 7.48 1.25 6.63
C ALA A 46 6.20 1.98 7.05
N LEU A 47 6.31 3.22 7.55
CA LEU A 47 5.17 4.07 7.89
C LEU A 47 4.36 4.46 6.64
N VAL A 48 5.04 4.85 5.55
CA VAL A 48 4.38 5.18 4.27
C VAL A 48 3.66 3.97 3.69
N ALA A 49 4.35 2.82 3.63
CA ALA A 49 3.78 1.59 3.08
C ALA A 49 2.57 1.11 3.90
N LEU A 50 2.63 1.20 5.22
CA LEU A 50 1.51 0.83 6.08
C LEU A 50 0.31 1.76 5.89
N GLY A 51 0.53 3.08 5.78
CA GLY A 51 -0.57 4.03 5.56
C GLY A 51 -1.24 3.83 4.22
N SER A 52 -0.45 3.61 3.17
CA SER A 52 -0.99 3.26 1.85
C SER A 52 -1.80 1.98 1.90
N TYR A 53 -1.39 1.00 2.71
CA TYR A 53 -2.05 -0.29 2.80
C TYR A 53 -3.36 -0.25 3.62
N LEU A 54 -3.40 0.48 4.74
CA LEU A 54 -4.59 0.52 5.60
C LEU A 54 -5.63 1.55 5.17
N VAL A 55 -5.23 2.59 4.43
CA VAL A 55 -6.08 3.75 4.11
C VAL A 55 -6.18 4.01 2.58
N GLY A 56 -5.48 3.23 1.74
CA GLY A 56 -5.55 3.33 0.26
C GLY A 56 -4.81 4.53 -0.37
N ASN A 57 -4.81 5.71 0.27
CA ASN A 57 -4.27 6.94 -0.31
C ASN A 57 -2.74 7.08 -0.14
N SER A 58 -1.96 6.42 -1.01
CA SER A 58 -0.49 6.41 -0.97
C SER A 58 0.16 7.81 -0.93
N VAL A 59 -0.35 8.78 -1.69
CA VAL A 59 0.26 10.12 -1.82
C VAL A 59 0.05 10.95 -0.55
N THR A 60 -1.15 10.95 0.01
CA THR A 60 -1.43 11.68 1.26
C THR A 60 -0.62 11.11 2.41
N GLN A 61 -0.55 9.78 2.52
CA GLN A 61 0.20 9.11 3.58
C GLN A 61 1.71 9.38 3.47
N ALA A 62 2.27 9.30 2.25
CA ALA A 62 3.65 9.70 1.99
C ALA A 62 3.90 11.17 2.38
N SER A 63 2.99 12.07 2.00
CA SER A 63 3.12 13.51 2.28
C SER A 63 3.10 13.82 3.78
N ILE A 64 2.22 13.16 4.55
CA ILE A 64 2.14 13.30 6.01
C ILE A 64 3.44 12.81 6.63
N VAL A 65 3.87 11.59 6.32
CA VAL A 65 5.07 10.99 6.90
C VAL A 65 6.30 11.83 6.59
N LEU A 66 6.56 12.16 5.31
CA LEU A 66 7.72 12.97 4.93
C LEU A 66 7.71 14.34 5.62
N SER A 67 6.59 15.06 5.56
CA SER A 67 6.53 16.43 6.10
C SER A 67 6.69 16.45 7.62
N VAL A 68 6.01 15.54 8.32
CA VAL A 68 6.08 15.44 9.78
C VAL A 68 7.46 14.95 10.22
N MET A 69 8.04 13.95 9.55
CA MET A 69 9.38 13.44 9.89
C MET A 69 10.46 14.49 9.63
N VAL A 70 10.44 15.20 8.51
CA VAL A 70 11.42 16.27 8.22
C VAL A 70 11.33 17.40 9.25
N PHE A 71 10.12 17.85 9.60
CA PHE A 71 9.94 18.84 10.65
C PHE A 71 10.44 18.31 12.00
N ALA A 72 10.08 17.08 12.36
CA ALA A 72 10.51 16.45 13.60
C ALA A 72 12.03 16.24 13.67
N MET A 73 12.69 15.92 12.57
CA MET A 73 14.15 15.84 12.49
C MET A 73 14.81 17.18 12.87
N GLY A 74 14.26 18.29 12.38
CA GLY A 74 14.67 19.63 12.78
C GLY A 74 14.54 19.85 14.28
N VAL A 75 13.37 19.53 14.85
CA VAL A 75 13.11 19.64 16.30
C VAL A 75 14.06 18.76 17.11
N GLY A 76 14.25 17.50 16.71
CA GLY A 76 15.15 16.54 17.33
C GLY A 76 16.59 17.04 17.39
N SER A 77 17.08 17.60 16.28
CA SER A 77 18.44 18.16 16.19
C SER A 77 18.67 19.32 17.18
N LEU A 78 17.64 20.14 17.41
CA LEU A 78 17.68 21.24 18.38
C LEU A 78 17.62 20.72 19.82
N LEU A 79 16.75 19.75 20.10
CA LEU A 79 16.62 19.11 21.41
C LEU A 79 17.86 18.30 21.81
N ALA A 80 18.67 17.87 20.83
CA ALA A 80 19.91 17.15 21.06
C ALA A 80 21.07 18.05 21.55
N LYS A 81 20.99 19.38 21.41
CA LYS A 81 22.05 20.32 21.84
C LYS A 81 22.51 20.12 23.29
N PRO A 82 21.63 20.10 24.31
CA PRO A 82 22.04 19.85 25.70
C PRO A 82 22.67 18.46 25.92
N LEU A 83 22.33 17.49 25.08
CA LEU A 83 22.81 16.11 25.19
C LEU A 83 24.26 15.94 24.70
N GLN A 84 24.79 16.91 23.94
CA GLN A 84 26.18 16.92 23.44
C GLN A 84 27.24 16.96 24.54
N GLY A 85 26.88 17.30 25.78
CA GLY A 85 27.78 17.21 26.93
C GLY A 85 28.23 15.77 27.22
N ARG A 86 27.35 14.78 26.97
CA ARG A 86 27.60 13.35 27.18
C ARG A 86 27.24 12.55 25.92
N PRO A 87 27.91 12.79 24.78
CA PRO A 87 27.41 12.39 23.46
C PRO A 87 27.36 10.87 23.31
N VAL A 88 28.29 10.12 23.91
CA VAL A 88 28.29 8.65 23.86
C VAL A 88 27.07 8.06 24.56
N VAL A 89 26.72 8.56 25.76
CA VAL A 89 25.59 8.03 26.54
C VAL A 89 24.27 8.49 25.92
N ALA A 90 24.20 9.75 25.49
CA ALA A 90 23.03 10.28 24.81
C ALA A 90 22.73 9.50 23.53
N PHE A 91 23.74 9.28 22.69
CA PHE A 91 23.62 8.52 21.45
C PHE A 91 23.09 7.11 21.73
N ALA A 92 23.66 6.39 22.71
CA ALA A 92 23.20 5.07 23.11
C ALA A 92 21.70 5.02 23.49
N VAL A 93 21.25 6.03 24.22
CA VAL A 93 19.87 6.12 24.70
C VAL A 93 18.94 6.44 23.54
N ILE A 94 19.34 7.35 22.64
CA ILE A 94 18.57 7.68 21.44
C ILE A 94 18.48 6.47 20.51
N GLU A 95 19.56 5.74 20.27
CA GLU A 95 19.56 4.51 19.48
C GLU A 95 18.61 3.45 20.05
N GLY A 96 18.63 3.26 21.37
CA GLY A 96 17.74 2.32 22.04
C GLY A 96 16.27 2.76 22.00
N ALA A 97 16.01 4.06 22.14
CA ALA A 97 14.68 4.62 22.00
C ALA A 97 14.17 4.52 20.56
N LEU A 98 15.01 4.82 19.57
CA LEU A 98 14.68 4.70 18.15
C LEU A 98 14.43 3.24 17.77
N ALA A 99 15.27 2.32 18.27
CA ALA A 99 15.07 0.89 18.07
C ALA A 99 13.71 0.40 18.59
N LEU A 100 13.27 0.88 19.77
CA LEU A 100 11.97 0.55 20.32
C LEU A 100 10.83 1.23 19.58
N VAL A 101 10.87 2.55 19.43
CA VAL A 101 9.78 3.35 18.83
C VAL A 101 9.63 2.99 17.35
N GLY A 102 10.74 2.95 16.61
CA GLY A 102 10.76 2.53 15.22
C GLY A 102 10.41 1.06 15.05
N GLY A 103 10.97 0.16 15.87
CA GLY A 103 10.67 -1.27 15.79
C GLY A 103 9.21 -1.63 16.10
N LEU A 104 8.59 -0.92 17.05
CA LEU A 104 7.19 -1.14 17.44
C LEU A 104 6.19 -0.30 16.65
N SER A 105 6.66 0.66 15.83
CA SER A 105 5.82 1.62 15.11
C SER A 105 4.70 0.97 14.30
N VAL A 106 5.05 0.01 13.44
CA VAL A 106 4.12 -0.72 12.57
C VAL A 106 3.06 -1.45 13.40
N LEU A 107 3.45 -2.10 14.49
CA LEU A 107 2.54 -2.83 15.36
C LEU A 107 1.55 -1.91 16.06
N VAL A 108 2.03 -0.77 16.58
CA VAL A 108 1.19 0.24 17.23
C VAL A 108 0.17 0.80 16.24
N LEU A 109 0.59 1.04 15.00
CA LEU A 109 -0.30 1.58 13.96
C LEU A 109 -1.34 0.57 13.49
N TYR A 110 -0.97 -0.71 13.33
CA TYR A 110 -1.94 -1.78 13.12
C TYR A 110 -2.97 -1.84 14.26
N ALA A 111 -2.51 -1.73 15.50
CA ALA A 111 -3.41 -1.77 16.66
C ALA A 111 -4.35 -0.55 16.69
N ALA A 112 -3.83 0.64 16.37
CA ALA A 112 -4.59 1.87 16.32
C ALA A 112 -5.67 1.84 15.22
N PHE A 113 -5.38 1.19 14.09
CA PHE A 113 -6.35 0.99 13.03
C PHE A 113 -7.38 -0.09 13.38
N ALA A 114 -6.92 -1.29 13.75
CA ALA A 114 -7.79 -2.46 13.93
C ALA A 114 -8.75 -2.36 15.13
N TRP A 115 -8.38 -1.63 16.19
CA TRP A 115 -9.18 -1.59 17.43
C TRP A 115 -9.61 -0.20 17.89
N LEU A 116 -8.91 0.86 17.50
CA LEU A 116 -9.14 2.20 18.06
C LEU A 116 -9.71 3.20 17.05
N ASP A 117 -9.73 2.87 15.76
CA ASP A 117 -10.16 3.76 14.68
C ASP A 117 -9.45 5.14 14.70
N LEU A 118 -8.17 5.15 15.11
CA LEU A 118 -7.36 6.36 15.34
C LEU A 118 -6.04 6.32 14.56
N TYR A 119 -6.05 5.77 13.35
CA TYR A 119 -4.84 5.55 12.55
C TYR A 119 -4.07 6.84 12.24
N VAL A 120 -4.72 7.84 11.64
CA VAL A 120 -4.03 9.08 11.20
C VAL A 120 -3.40 9.85 12.37
N PRO A 121 -4.10 10.07 13.50
CA PRO A 121 -3.47 10.66 14.69
C PRO A 121 -2.27 9.85 15.20
N ALA A 122 -2.40 8.51 15.25
CA ALA A 122 -1.30 7.65 15.68
C ALA A 122 -0.10 7.73 14.72
N LEU A 123 -0.34 7.76 13.41
CA LEU A 123 0.69 7.92 12.39
C LEU A 123 1.49 9.21 12.59
N VAL A 124 0.80 10.34 12.80
CA VAL A 124 1.45 11.63 13.02
C VAL A 124 2.33 11.60 14.28
N VAL A 125 1.84 11.02 15.38
CA VAL A 125 2.60 10.91 16.64
C VAL A 125 3.83 10.01 16.48
N VAL A 126 3.67 8.85 15.85
CA VAL A 126 4.75 7.89 15.62
C VAL A 126 5.79 8.46 14.65
N ALA A 127 5.35 9.05 13.53
CA ALA A 127 6.23 9.71 12.56
C ALA A 127 7.02 10.85 13.21
N PHE A 128 6.37 11.67 14.04
CA PHE A 128 7.05 12.72 14.79
C PHE A 128 8.08 12.14 15.77
N ALA A 129 7.73 11.11 16.53
CA ALA A 129 8.64 10.49 17.48
C ALA A 129 9.87 9.87 16.81
N VAL A 130 9.68 9.11 15.73
CA VAL A 130 10.77 8.52 14.92
C VAL A 130 11.62 9.63 14.31
N GLY A 131 11.02 10.61 13.64
CA GLY A 131 11.73 11.71 13.00
C GLY A 131 12.54 12.54 14.01
N ALA A 132 11.99 12.83 15.19
CA ALA A 132 12.72 13.55 16.23
C ALA A 132 13.91 12.76 16.79
N LEU A 133 13.79 11.43 16.92
CA LEU A 133 14.89 10.59 17.36
C LEU A 133 16.00 10.52 16.30
N VAL A 134 15.65 10.30 15.03
CA VAL A 134 16.61 10.33 13.90
C VAL A 134 17.32 11.69 13.82
N GLY A 135 16.57 12.80 13.89
CA GLY A 135 17.17 14.14 13.83
C GLY A 135 18.11 14.47 14.99
N ALA A 136 17.90 13.84 16.15
CA ALA A 136 18.76 14.02 17.31
C ALA A 136 20.12 13.30 17.18
N GLU A 137 20.26 12.34 16.25
CA GLU A 137 21.50 11.58 16.05
C GLU A 137 22.60 12.40 15.39
N ILE A 138 22.26 13.20 14.37
CA ILE A 138 23.25 13.95 13.56
C ILE A 138 24.16 14.83 14.44
N PRO A 139 23.64 15.68 15.37
CA PRO A 139 24.51 16.49 16.23
C PRO A 139 25.37 15.66 17.20
N LEU A 140 24.86 14.52 17.67
CA LEU A 140 25.60 13.63 18.57
C LEU A 140 26.73 12.92 17.84
N LEU A 141 26.45 12.36 16.66
CA LEU A 141 27.44 11.73 15.79
C LEU A 141 28.52 12.70 15.34
N MET A 142 28.14 13.94 14.99
CA MET A 142 29.09 15.00 14.65
C MET A 142 30.04 15.30 15.83
N THR A 143 29.49 15.42 17.04
CA THR A 143 30.28 15.63 18.26
C THR A 143 31.25 14.46 18.51
N LEU A 144 30.82 13.22 18.25
CA LEU A 144 31.66 12.02 18.39
C LEU A 144 32.80 12.00 17.36
N LEU A 145 32.50 12.31 16.09
CA LEU A 145 33.48 12.37 15.01
C LEU A 145 34.57 13.43 15.28
N GLN A 146 34.16 14.63 15.70
CA GLN A 146 35.08 15.72 16.05
C GLN A 146 35.98 15.39 17.26
N ARG A 147 35.48 14.58 18.22
CA ARG A 147 36.29 14.13 19.37
C ARG A 147 37.35 13.09 18.99
N ILE A 148 37.13 12.28 17.94
CA ILE A 148 38.09 11.26 17.51
C ILE A 148 39.29 11.89 16.79
N ARG A 149 39.08 12.97 16.03
CA ARG A 149 40.14 13.67 15.31
C ARG A 149 39.76 15.13 15.09
N ARG A 150 40.67 16.06 15.43
CA ARG A 150 40.58 17.46 14.99
C ARG A 150 40.72 17.50 13.47
N GLN A 151 39.60 17.46 12.76
CA GLN A 151 39.48 17.71 11.33
C GLN A 151 38.73 19.02 11.13
N ASP A 152 38.91 19.63 9.96
CA ASP A 152 38.08 20.76 9.56
C ASP A 152 36.61 20.35 9.59
N ALA A 153 35.78 21.16 10.23
CA ALA A 153 34.37 20.85 10.47
C ALA A 153 33.65 20.49 9.15
N GLY A 154 34.02 21.15 8.03
CA GLY A 154 33.47 20.86 6.71
C GLY A 154 33.76 19.43 6.21
N SER A 155 34.97 18.90 6.41
CA SER A 155 35.30 17.53 5.99
C SER A 155 34.57 16.49 6.82
N ALA A 156 34.43 16.71 8.12
CA ALA A 156 33.69 15.79 9.00
C ALA A 156 32.19 15.78 8.67
N VAL A 157 31.61 16.94 8.34
CA VAL A 157 30.22 17.04 7.85
C VAL A 157 30.06 16.29 6.52
N ALA A 158 30.99 16.47 5.58
CA ALA A 158 30.92 15.80 4.28
C ALA A 158 30.98 14.26 4.39
N ASP A 159 31.89 13.72 5.22
CA ASP A 159 31.98 12.27 5.44
C ASP A 159 30.71 11.71 6.11
N LEU A 160 30.13 12.48 7.04
CA LEU A 160 28.90 12.11 7.74
C LEU A 160 27.73 12.02 6.76
N PHE A 161 27.53 13.06 5.93
CA PHE A 161 26.48 13.05 4.90
C PHE A 161 26.71 11.98 3.84
N ALA A 162 27.95 11.70 3.46
CA ALA A 162 28.24 10.62 2.52
C ALA A 162 27.83 9.25 3.09
N ALA A 163 28.17 8.96 4.34
CA ALA A 163 27.76 7.72 5.01
C ALA A 163 26.24 7.65 5.19
N ASP A 164 25.60 8.77 5.52
CA ASP A 164 24.16 8.90 5.69
C ASP A 164 23.40 8.62 4.38
N TYR A 165 23.77 9.28 3.27
CA TYR A 165 23.14 9.06 1.97
C TYR A 165 23.33 7.64 1.44
N VAL A 166 24.50 7.04 1.65
CA VAL A 166 24.75 5.65 1.25
C VAL A 166 23.95 4.68 2.12
N GLY A 167 23.83 4.95 3.42
CA GLY A 167 22.98 4.21 4.34
C GLY A 167 21.51 4.28 3.96
N ALA A 168 21.00 5.49 3.73
CA ALA A 168 19.66 5.74 3.25
C ALA A 168 19.38 5.00 1.94
N LEU A 169 20.25 5.08 0.93
CA LEU A 169 20.07 4.33 -0.32
C LEU A 169 19.93 2.82 -0.08
N VAL A 170 20.81 2.24 0.74
CA VAL A 170 20.77 0.80 1.04
C VAL A 170 19.50 0.44 1.82
N GLY A 171 19.12 1.22 2.84
CA GLY A 171 17.88 1.01 3.59
C GLY A 171 16.65 1.12 2.69
N GLY A 172 16.63 2.10 1.79
CA GLY A 172 15.53 2.39 0.88
C GLY A 172 15.29 1.30 -0.15
N LEU A 173 16.34 0.63 -0.59
CA LEU A 173 16.25 -0.55 -1.44
C LEU A 173 16.00 -1.83 -0.64
N ALA A 174 16.61 -1.97 0.54
CA ALA A 174 16.44 -3.15 1.38
C ALA A 174 14.99 -3.32 1.85
N PHE A 175 14.27 -2.22 2.11
CA PHE A 175 12.89 -2.30 2.55
C PHE A 175 11.95 -3.01 1.55
N PRO A 176 11.70 -2.50 0.33
CA PRO A 176 10.75 -3.11 -0.60
C PRO A 176 11.26 -4.43 -1.21
N PHE A 177 12.57 -4.62 -1.37
CA PHE A 177 13.12 -5.79 -2.08
C PHE A 177 13.57 -6.94 -1.18
N VAL A 178 13.84 -6.69 0.11
CA VAL A 178 14.36 -7.72 1.03
C VAL A 178 13.50 -7.85 2.27
N LEU A 179 13.28 -6.76 3.02
CA LEU A 179 12.58 -6.81 4.30
C LEU A 179 11.10 -7.13 4.12
N LEU A 180 10.43 -6.42 3.21
CA LEU A 180 9.01 -6.57 2.97
C LEU A 180 8.65 -7.96 2.40
N PRO A 181 9.35 -8.51 1.40
CA PRO A 181 9.00 -9.82 0.85
C PRO A 181 9.35 -11.00 1.78
N LEU A 182 10.42 -10.88 2.58
CA LEU A 182 10.89 -12.00 3.43
C LEU A 182 10.27 -11.99 4.83
N PHE A 183 10.05 -10.81 5.41
CA PHE A 183 9.61 -10.67 6.80
C PHE A 183 8.25 -9.98 6.92
N GLY A 184 7.76 -9.30 5.88
CA GLY A 184 6.55 -8.49 5.98
C GLY A 184 6.76 -7.19 6.78
N HIS A 185 5.69 -6.42 6.99
CA HIS A 185 5.79 -5.09 7.62
C HIS A 185 6.24 -5.15 9.09
N ILE A 186 5.57 -5.98 9.90
CA ILE A 186 5.76 -5.99 11.36
C ILE A 186 7.14 -6.56 11.73
N LYS A 187 7.44 -7.79 11.29
CA LYS A 187 8.73 -8.44 11.58
C LYS A 187 9.90 -7.70 10.92
N GLY A 188 9.69 -7.11 9.74
CA GLY A 188 10.69 -6.25 9.08
C GLY A 188 11.10 -5.06 9.95
N ALA A 189 10.13 -4.30 10.49
CA ALA A 189 10.41 -3.17 11.37
C ALA A 189 11.09 -3.60 12.69
N LEU A 190 10.64 -4.70 13.30
CA LEU A 190 11.25 -5.26 14.51
C LEU A 190 12.71 -5.69 14.28
N LEU A 191 13.02 -6.31 13.15
CA LEU A 191 14.38 -6.71 12.78
C LEU A 191 15.28 -5.48 12.62
N VAL A 192 14.78 -4.42 11.97
CA VAL A 192 15.49 -3.14 11.84
C VAL A 192 15.73 -2.51 13.21
N GLY A 193 14.75 -2.58 14.12
CA GLY A 193 14.93 -2.21 15.53
C GLY A 193 16.06 -2.96 16.21
N ALA A 194 16.14 -4.28 16.00
CA ALA A 194 17.23 -5.08 16.56
C ALA A 194 18.59 -4.68 15.98
N VAL A 195 18.68 -4.45 14.67
CA VAL A 195 19.91 -3.98 14.01
C VAL A 195 20.33 -2.60 14.56
N ASN A 196 19.38 -1.69 14.74
CA ASN A 196 19.62 -0.36 15.29
C ASN A 196 20.15 -0.42 16.73
N ALA A 197 19.50 -1.23 17.59
CA ALA A 197 19.95 -1.47 18.96
C ALA A 197 21.38 -2.06 19.02
N VAL A 198 21.70 -2.99 18.11
CA VAL A 198 23.04 -3.58 18.00
C VAL A 198 24.07 -2.55 17.53
N ALA A 199 23.73 -1.66 16.61
CA ALA A 199 24.60 -0.56 16.19
C ALA A 199 24.91 0.37 17.38
N GLY A 200 23.89 0.75 18.16
CA GLY A 200 24.06 1.51 19.40
C GLY A 200 24.99 0.82 20.41
N ILE A 201 24.83 -0.49 20.62
CA ILE A 201 25.72 -1.31 21.45
C ILE A 201 27.17 -1.25 20.93
N ALA A 202 27.38 -1.45 19.63
CA ALA A 202 28.70 -1.51 19.03
C ALA A 202 29.48 -0.20 19.23
N VAL A 203 28.84 0.95 19.04
CA VAL A 203 29.45 2.27 19.27
C VAL A 203 29.81 2.48 20.74
N VAL A 204 28.92 2.12 21.66
CA VAL A 204 29.10 2.38 23.11
C VAL A 204 30.16 1.46 23.72
N LEU A 205 30.15 0.19 23.32
CA LEU A 205 30.84 -0.89 24.07
C LEU A 205 32.16 -1.28 23.45
N TRP A 206 32.36 -0.99 22.16
CA TRP A 206 33.60 -1.31 21.46
C TRP A 206 34.50 -0.09 21.28
N LEU A 207 33.89 1.06 21.03
CA LEU A 207 34.57 2.29 20.61
C LEU A 207 34.96 3.19 21.79
N PHE A 208 34.09 3.33 22.80
CA PHE A 208 34.26 4.27 23.92
C PHE A 208 34.26 3.64 25.32
N ARG A 209 34.51 2.33 25.42
CA ARG A 209 34.46 1.54 26.67
C ARG A 209 35.27 2.07 27.85
N ARG A 210 36.29 2.91 27.59
CA ARG A 210 37.18 3.53 28.59
C ARG A 210 36.74 4.94 29.03
N GLN A 211 35.84 5.59 28.30
CA GLN A 211 35.38 6.96 28.57
C GLN A 211 34.09 7.02 29.40
N VAL A 212 33.39 5.88 29.58
CA VAL A 212 32.12 5.80 30.30
C VAL A 212 32.32 5.19 31.69
N ARG A 213 31.76 5.82 32.74
CA ARG A 213 31.80 5.28 34.12
C ARG A 213 31.19 3.87 34.14
N ARG A 214 31.75 2.97 34.95
CA ARG A 214 31.30 1.56 35.04
C ARG A 214 29.79 1.43 35.25
N ALA A 215 29.21 2.23 36.15
CA ALA A 215 27.78 2.23 36.44
C ALA A 215 26.91 2.65 35.24
N ALA A 216 27.33 3.67 34.48
CA ALA A 216 26.62 4.09 33.27
C ALA A 216 26.72 3.02 32.18
N ARG A 217 27.89 2.36 32.06
CA ARG A 217 28.10 1.27 31.10
C ARG A 217 27.24 0.05 31.41
N THR A 218 27.11 -0.34 32.68
CA THR A 218 26.22 -1.45 33.08
C THR A 218 24.76 -1.09 32.84
N GLY A 219 24.37 0.16 33.11
CA GLY A 219 23.01 0.65 32.80
C GLY A 219 22.69 0.60 31.31
N LEU A 220 23.61 1.03 30.44
CA LEU A 220 23.43 0.96 28.98
C LEU A 220 23.35 -0.47 28.46
N TRP A 221 24.18 -1.39 28.99
CA TRP A 221 24.07 -2.82 28.67
C TRP A 221 22.72 -3.39 29.06
N ALA A 222 22.29 -3.16 30.30
CA ALA A 222 21.01 -3.65 30.79
C ALA A 222 19.84 -3.05 30.00
N GLY A 223 19.91 -1.75 29.70
CA GLY A 223 18.92 -1.04 28.89
C GLY A 223 18.79 -1.64 27.49
N MET A 224 19.90 -1.79 26.76
CA MET A 224 19.82 -2.33 25.39
C MET A 224 19.51 -3.83 25.36
N ALA A 225 19.95 -4.60 26.35
CA ALA A 225 19.50 -5.98 26.52
C ALA A 225 17.98 -6.04 26.75
N GLY A 226 17.44 -5.10 27.53
CA GLY A 226 15.99 -4.92 27.70
C GLY A 226 15.29 -4.57 26.40
N VAL A 227 15.83 -3.64 25.60
CA VAL A 227 15.32 -3.29 24.26
C VAL A 227 15.26 -4.52 23.37
N LEU A 228 16.36 -5.26 23.25
CA LEU A 228 16.45 -6.47 22.44
C LEU A 228 15.51 -7.57 22.95
N ALA A 229 15.34 -7.70 24.27
CA ALA A 229 14.39 -8.65 24.85
C ALA A 229 12.95 -8.29 24.51
N VAL A 230 12.58 -7.00 24.58
CA VAL A 230 11.24 -6.53 24.18
C VAL A 230 11.03 -6.77 22.68
N LEU A 231 11.95 -6.35 21.83
CA LEU A 231 11.82 -6.55 20.38
C LEU A 231 11.78 -8.03 20.01
N GLY A 232 12.60 -8.87 20.64
CA GLY A 232 12.62 -10.31 20.42
C GLY A 232 11.36 -11.03 20.91
N ALA A 233 10.84 -10.64 22.08
CA ALA A 233 9.57 -11.16 22.58
C ALA A 233 8.40 -10.76 21.68
N THR A 234 8.35 -9.49 21.25
CA THR A 234 7.36 -9.01 20.30
C THR A 234 7.48 -9.73 18.96
N TYR A 235 8.69 -9.98 18.47
CA TYR A 235 8.92 -10.75 17.23
C TYR A 235 8.38 -12.18 17.34
N ALA A 236 8.60 -12.84 18.48
CA ALA A 236 8.09 -14.20 18.72
C ALA A 236 6.55 -14.24 18.81
N LEU A 237 5.92 -13.15 19.27
CA LEU A 237 4.46 -13.02 19.38
C LEU A 237 3.80 -12.39 18.14
N ALA A 238 4.61 -11.91 17.19
CA ALA A 238 4.14 -11.11 16.06
C ALA A 238 3.17 -11.88 15.15
N ASP A 239 3.40 -13.19 14.93
CA ASP A 239 2.52 -14.01 14.07
C ASP A 239 1.09 -14.09 14.65
N GLY A 240 0.98 -14.33 15.96
CA GLY A 240 -0.33 -14.40 16.62
C GLY A 240 -1.05 -13.05 16.64
N PHE A 241 -0.30 -11.96 16.80
CA PHE A 241 -0.84 -10.60 16.70
C PHE A 241 -1.30 -10.29 15.27
N GLU A 242 -0.49 -10.58 14.25
CA GLU A 242 -0.82 -10.29 12.86
C GLU A 242 -2.10 -11.03 12.43
N VAL A 243 -2.22 -12.32 12.76
CA VAL A 243 -3.43 -13.09 12.47
C VAL A 243 -4.65 -12.52 13.20
N SER A 244 -4.51 -12.17 14.47
CA SER A 244 -5.61 -11.62 15.27
C SER A 244 -6.04 -10.23 14.81
N ALA A 245 -5.08 -9.36 14.52
CA ALA A 245 -5.31 -8.00 14.01
C ALA A 245 -5.94 -8.05 12.62
N ARG A 246 -5.43 -8.90 11.72
CA ARG A 246 -6.01 -9.08 10.39
C ARG A 246 -7.43 -9.65 10.48
N GLN A 247 -7.67 -10.67 11.31
CA GLN A 247 -9.02 -11.21 11.51
C GLN A 247 -10.00 -10.16 12.09
N ALA A 248 -9.53 -9.22 12.92
CA ALA A 248 -10.38 -8.14 13.44
C ALA A 248 -10.90 -7.20 12.33
N LEU A 249 -10.20 -7.10 11.19
CA LEU A 249 -10.65 -6.33 10.03
C LEU A 249 -11.81 -6.99 9.27
N TYR A 250 -12.01 -8.31 9.45
CA TYR A 250 -13.01 -9.07 8.71
C TYR A 250 -14.05 -9.67 9.65
N ARG A 251 -15.32 -9.43 9.33
CA ARG A 251 -16.44 -9.98 10.09
C ARG A 251 -16.47 -11.52 10.08
N ASP A 252 -16.09 -12.11 8.96
CA ASP A 252 -16.14 -13.56 8.74
C ASP A 252 -14.73 -14.19 8.82
N PRO A 253 -14.62 -15.48 9.18
CA PRO A 253 -13.32 -16.16 9.29
C PRO A 253 -12.52 -16.10 7.99
N ILE A 254 -11.24 -15.75 8.08
CA ILE A 254 -10.32 -15.75 6.95
C ILE A 254 -9.99 -17.21 6.58
N ALA A 255 -10.31 -17.60 5.35
CA ALA A 255 -9.98 -18.90 4.76
C ALA A 255 -8.63 -18.86 4.01
N LEU A 256 -8.29 -17.73 3.39
CA LEU A 256 -7.02 -17.51 2.71
C LEU A 256 -6.65 -16.04 2.83
N ALA A 257 -5.37 -15.76 3.10
CA ALA A 257 -4.80 -14.43 2.98
C ALA A 257 -3.44 -14.57 2.28
N THR A 258 -3.21 -13.82 1.22
CA THR A 258 -1.97 -13.84 0.47
C THR A 258 -1.68 -12.44 -0.03
N ARG A 259 -0.42 -12.03 0.05
CA ARG A 259 0.03 -10.75 -0.45
C ARG A 259 0.90 -10.93 -1.68
N THR A 260 0.61 -10.16 -2.70
CA THR A 260 1.35 -10.12 -3.97
C THR A 260 2.07 -8.76 -4.08
N PRO A 261 2.96 -8.59 -5.07
CA PRO A 261 3.52 -7.27 -5.37
C PRO A 261 2.46 -6.23 -5.80
N TYR A 262 1.24 -6.66 -6.13
CA TYR A 262 0.17 -5.81 -6.64
C TYR A 262 -0.85 -5.46 -5.56
N GLN A 263 -1.25 -6.43 -4.73
CA GLN A 263 -2.35 -6.27 -3.79
C GLN A 263 -2.33 -7.34 -2.69
N GLU A 264 -3.13 -7.13 -1.65
CA GLU A 264 -3.50 -8.18 -0.71
C GLU A 264 -4.81 -8.85 -1.14
N ILE A 265 -4.80 -10.18 -1.17
CA ILE A 265 -5.95 -11.01 -1.52
C ILE A 265 -6.39 -11.73 -0.25
N VAL A 266 -7.60 -11.43 0.21
CA VAL A 266 -8.21 -12.09 1.38
C VAL A 266 -9.50 -12.77 0.96
N VAL A 267 -9.65 -14.04 1.32
CA VAL A 267 -10.88 -14.81 1.15
C VAL A 267 -11.42 -15.12 2.53
N THR A 268 -12.64 -14.69 2.82
CA THR A 268 -13.34 -15.08 4.04
C THR A 268 -14.43 -16.11 3.73
N ARG A 269 -14.76 -16.92 4.73
CA ARG A 269 -15.75 -17.97 4.60
C ARG A 269 -16.64 -18.02 5.83
N ARG A 270 -17.91 -17.71 5.63
CA ARG A 270 -18.96 -17.91 6.64
C ARG A 270 -19.71 -19.20 6.37
N VAL A 271 -19.78 -20.07 7.36
CA VAL A 271 -20.68 -21.23 7.32
C VAL A 271 -22.04 -20.79 7.86
N ALA A 272 -23.02 -20.63 6.98
CA ALA A 272 -24.38 -20.29 7.40
C ALA A 272 -25.13 -21.54 7.88
N LEU A 273 -25.93 -21.39 8.95
CA LEU A 273 -26.87 -22.42 9.44
C LEU A 273 -27.90 -22.83 8.36
N SER A 274 -28.16 -21.97 7.38
CA SER A 274 -29.02 -22.22 6.22
C SER A 274 -28.38 -23.14 5.16
N GLY A 275 -27.13 -23.58 5.36
CA GLY A 275 -26.45 -24.61 4.55
C GLY A 275 -25.67 -24.10 3.34
N ARG A 276 -25.83 -22.84 2.91
CA ARG A 276 -24.99 -22.24 1.85
C ARG A 276 -23.81 -21.48 2.47
N PRO A 277 -22.56 -21.88 2.22
CA PRO A 277 -21.42 -21.08 2.64
C PRO A 277 -21.42 -19.75 1.88
N ASP A 278 -21.03 -18.68 2.57
CA ASP A 278 -20.78 -17.37 1.97
C ASP A 278 -19.27 -17.19 1.86
N LEU A 279 -18.76 -17.31 0.64
CA LEU A 279 -17.38 -17.07 0.27
C LEU A 279 -17.26 -15.64 -0.23
N ARG A 280 -16.40 -14.85 0.40
CA ARG A 280 -16.16 -13.46 0.04
C ARG A 280 -14.71 -13.25 -0.33
N LEU A 281 -14.47 -12.52 -1.41
CA LEU A 281 -13.14 -12.09 -1.82
C LEU A 281 -12.98 -10.60 -1.54
N PHE A 282 -11.86 -10.23 -0.95
CA PHE A 282 -11.45 -8.86 -0.72
C PHE A 282 -10.09 -8.62 -1.37
N LEU A 283 -9.94 -7.46 -2.01
CA LEU A 283 -8.68 -6.97 -2.54
C LEU A 283 -8.34 -5.67 -1.81
N ASN A 284 -7.19 -5.61 -1.15
CA ASN A 284 -6.77 -4.49 -0.30
C ASN A 284 -7.80 -4.06 0.77
N GLY A 285 -8.70 -4.97 1.17
CA GLY A 285 -9.78 -4.71 2.14
C GLY A 285 -11.14 -4.45 1.50
N ASP A 286 -11.21 -4.13 0.22
CA ASP A 286 -12.47 -3.88 -0.48
C ASP A 286 -13.11 -5.16 -0.98
N LEU A 287 -14.41 -5.31 -0.70
CA LEU A 287 -15.16 -6.49 -1.10
C LEU A 287 -15.36 -6.53 -2.62
N GLN A 288 -14.83 -7.57 -3.26
CA GLN A 288 -14.90 -7.76 -4.72
C GLN A 288 -16.00 -8.71 -5.17
N PHE A 289 -16.37 -9.68 -4.34
CA PHE A 289 -17.59 -10.47 -4.54
C PHE A 289 -18.01 -11.19 -3.26
N SER A 290 -19.29 -11.53 -3.21
CA SER A 290 -19.87 -12.47 -2.25
C SER A 290 -20.58 -13.60 -3.02
N SER A 291 -20.30 -14.86 -2.69
CA SER A 291 -20.85 -15.99 -3.45
C SER A 291 -22.37 -16.11 -3.37
N VAL A 292 -23.00 -15.44 -2.40
CA VAL A 292 -24.45 -15.48 -2.22
C VAL A 292 -25.20 -14.57 -3.18
N ASP A 293 -24.55 -13.56 -3.78
CA ASP A 293 -25.19 -12.51 -4.60
C ASP A 293 -24.36 -12.00 -5.80
N GLU A 294 -23.12 -12.45 -6.02
CA GLU A 294 -22.28 -12.03 -7.18
C GLU A 294 -22.97 -12.18 -8.54
N TYR A 295 -23.90 -13.13 -8.68
CA TYR A 295 -24.66 -13.31 -9.92
C TYR A 295 -25.45 -12.06 -10.30
N ARG A 296 -25.90 -11.25 -9.32
CA ARG A 296 -26.58 -9.98 -9.60
C ARG A 296 -25.65 -8.98 -10.28
N TYR A 297 -24.40 -8.93 -9.83
CA TYR A 297 -23.36 -8.09 -10.41
C TYR A 297 -22.98 -8.58 -11.81
N HIS A 298 -22.57 -9.84 -11.95
CA HIS A 298 -22.05 -10.37 -13.21
C HIS A 298 -23.12 -10.51 -14.30
N GLU A 299 -24.36 -10.87 -13.96
CA GLU A 299 -25.45 -10.90 -14.95
C GLU A 299 -25.71 -9.50 -15.52
N SER A 300 -25.71 -8.48 -14.64
CA SER A 300 -25.94 -7.06 -15.00
C SER A 300 -24.78 -6.45 -15.75
N LEU A 301 -23.55 -6.84 -15.44
CA LEU A 301 -22.35 -6.41 -16.14
C LEU A 301 -22.29 -7.02 -17.55
N VAL A 302 -22.47 -8.34 -17.68
CA VAL A 302 -22.09 -9.06 -18.91
C VAL A 302 -23.23 -9.13 -19.94
N HIS A 303 -24.45 -9.46 -19.55
CA HIS A 303 -25.48 -9.78 -20.56
C HIS A 303 -25.93 -8.60 -21.42
N PRO A 304 -26.08 -7.36 -20.90
CA PRO A 304 -26.49 -6.23 -21.73
C PRO A 304 -25.47 -5.84 -22.82
N VAL A 305 -24.16 -5.96 -22.54
CA VAL A 305 -23.12 -5.69 -23.54
C VAL A 305 -23.14 -6.74 -24.64
N LEU A 306 -23.41 -8.00 -24.29
CA LEU A 306 -23.50 -9.11 -25.23
C LEU A 306 -24.79 -9.11 -26.06
N ALA A 307 -25.77 -8.23 -25.81
CA ALA A 307 -26.89 -8.03 -26.75
C ALA A 307 -26.46 -7.43 -28.10
N GLY A 308 -25.19 -7.02 -28.24
CA GLY A 308 -24.55 -6.68 -29.51
C GLY A 308 -23.82 -7.87 -30.16
N PRO A 309 -22.96 -7.58 -31.16
CA PRO A 309 -21.98 -8.55 -31.65
C PRO A 309 -21.12 -9.08 -30.49
N ARG A 310 -20.74 -10.37 -30.54
CA ARG A 310 -20.02 -11.03 -29.42
C ARG A 310 -19.03 -12.13 -29.86
N ASP A 311 -18.53 -12.11 -31.10
CA ASP A 311 -17.61 -13.16 -31.59
C ASP A 311 -16.29 -13.15 -30.80
N ARG A 312 -15.73 -11.96 -30.60
CA ARG A 312 -14.52 -11.72 -29.79
C ARG A 312 -14.82 -10.79 -28.61
N VAL A 313 -14.66 -11.31 -27.40
CA VAL A 313 -14.92 -10.58 -26.15
C VAL A 313 -13.59 -10.29 -25.43
N LEU A 314 -13.43 -9.07 -24.92
CA LEU A 314 -12.32 -8.67 -24.07
C LEU A 314 -12.83 -8.37 -22.67
N VAL A 315 -12.23 -8.97 -21.64
CA VAL A 315 -12.46 -8.67 -20.23
C VAL A 315 -11.18 -8.03 -19.69
N LEU A 316 -11.29 -6.81 -19.19
CA LEU A 316 -10.21 -6.09 -18.55
C LEU A 316 -10.45 -6.10 -17.04
N GLY A 317 -9.54 -6.71 -16.28
CA GLY A 317 -9.77 -7.07 -14.86
C GLY A 317 -10.52 -8.41 -14.73
N GLY A 318 -11.36 -8.52 -13.69
CA GLY A 318 -12.19 -9.71 -13.46
C GLY A 318 -11.40 -11.02 -13.23
N GLY A 319 -10.24 -10.94 -12.57
CA GLY A 319 -9.32 -12.08 -12.35
C GLY A 319 -9.92 -13.28 -11.60
N ASP A 320 -11.05 -13.11 -10.91
CA ASP A 320 -11.86 -14.19 -10.30
C ASP A 320 -12.58 -15.09 -11.34
N GLY A 321 -12.79 -14.58 -12.56
CA GLY A 321 -13.39 -15.29 -13.69
C GLY A 321 -14.91 -15.39 -13.68
N LEU A 322 -15.62 -14.67 -12.81
CA LEU A 322 -17.08 -14.70 -12.74
C LEU A 322 -17.73 -13.95 -13.91
N ALA A 323 -17.16 -12.82 -14.34
CA ALA A 323 -17.57 -12.17 -15.59
C ALA A 323 -17.31 -13.10 -16.80
N LEU A 324 -16.14 -13.76 -16.82
CA LEU A 324 -15.78 -14.71 -17.87
C LEU A 324 -16.74 -15.91 -17.92
N ARG A 325 -17.18 -16.42 -16.77
CA ARG A 325 -18.22 -17.46 -16.67
C ARG A 325 -19.49 -17.07 -17.42
N GLU A 326 -19.97 -15.83 -17.24
CA GLU A 326 -21.18 -15.36 -17.92
C GLU A 326 -20.98 -15.19 -19.43
N VAL A 327 -19.81 -14.72 -19.87
CA VAL A 327 -19.44 -14.62 -21.29
C VAL A 327 -19.50 -15.99 -21.96
N LEU A 328 -18.94 -17.01 -21.32
CA LEU A 328 -18.82 -18.36 -21.89
C LEU A 328 -20.15 -19.12 -22.00
N ARG A 329 -21.24 -18.59 -21.44
CA ARG A 329 -22.59 -19.19 -21.60
C ARG A 329 -23.11 -19.07 -23.03
N TYR A 330 -22.56 -18.14 -23.82
CA TYR A 330 -22.90 -17.94 -25.22
C TYR A 330 -22.00 -18.80 -26.10
N ARG A 331 -22.62 -19.64 -26.94
CA ARG A 331 -21.89 -20.63 -27.77
C ARG A 331 -21.28 -20.03 -29.03
N ASP A 332 -21.78 -18.88 -29.45
CA ASP A 332 -21.32 -18.10 -30.60
C ASP A 332 -20.11 -17.22 -30.28
N VAL A 333 -19.75 -17.03 -29.00
CA VAL A 333 -18.46 -16.47 -28.60
C VAL A 333 -17.36 -17.44 -29.03
N ARG A 334 -16.43 -16.97 -29.88
CA ARG A 334 -15.27 -17.75 -30.36
C ARG A 334 -14.01 -17.53 -29.54
N GLU A 335 -13.79 -16.31 -29.06
CA GLU A 335 -12.61 -15.96 -28.27
C GLU A 335 -13.00 -15.01 -27.14
N ALA A 336 -12.59 -15.34 -25.91
CA ALA A 336 -12.69 -14.46 -24.75
C ALA A 336 -11.27 -14.19 -24.21
N THR A 337 -10.77 -12.97 -24.38
CA THR A 337 -9.48 -12.55 -23.81
C THR A 337 -9.72 -11.92 -22.45
N LEU A 338 -9.05 -12.41 -21.40
CA LEU A 338 -9.04 -11.80 -20.06
C LEU A 338 -7.65 -11.23 -19.77
N VAL A 339 -7.59 -9.95 -19.40
CA VAL A 339 -6.35 -9.25 -19.04
C VAL A 339 -6.40 -8.89 -17.56
N GLU A 340 -5.59 -9.55 -16.76
CA GLU A 340 -5.52 -9.40 -15.31
C GLU A 340 -4.10 -9.01 -14.90
N LEU A 341 -3.96 -8.07 -13.96
CA LEU A 341 -2.68 -7.56 -13.49
C LEU A 341 -1.94 -8.61 -12.67
N ASP A 342 -2.65 -9.31 -11.79
CA ASP A 342 -2.07 -10.16 -10.76
C ASP A 342 -2.10 -11.66 -11.15
N PRO A 343 -0.94 -12.29 -11.45
CA PRO A 343 -0.87 -13.72 -11.75
C PRO A 343 -1.39 -14.62 -10.63
N GLU A 344 -1.31 -14.18 -9.38
CA GLU A 344 -1.78 -14.95 -8.24
C GLU A 344 -3.30 -14.99 -8.19
N MET A 345 -4.00 -13.92 -8.59
CA MET A 345 -5.46 -13.92 -8.75
C MET A 345 -5.90 -14.95 -9.79
N ILE A 346 -5.24 -15.00 -10.94
CA ILE A 346 -5.49 -16.02 -11.96
C ILE A 346 -5.24 -17.43 -11.39
N ARG A 347 -4.15 -17.61 -10.64
CA ARG A 347 -3.80 -18.90 -10.03
C ARG A 347 -4.88 -19.33 -9.04
N LEU A 348 -5.34 -18.43 -8.17
CA LEU A 348 -6.41 -18.71 -7.21
C LEU A 348 -7.72 -19.04 -7.91
N ALA A 349 -8.11 -18.29 -8.94
CA ALA A 349 -9.33 -18.52 -9.68
C ALA A 349 -9.34 -19.87 -10.44
N ARG A 350 -8.16 -20.39 -10.81
CA ARG A 350 -7.99 -21.74 -11.40
C ARG A 350 -7.91 -22.86 -10.37
N THR A 351 -7.21 -22.64 -9.25
CA THR A 351 -6.78 -23.72 -8.36
C THR A 351 -7.49 -23.76 -7.01
N HIS A 352 -8.03 -22.64 -6.53
CA HIS A 352 -8.79 -22.60 -5.28
C HIS A 352 -10.18 -23.19 -5.53
N ARG A 353 -10.44 -24.38 -4.96
CA ARG A 353 -11.63 -25.20 -5.22
C ARG A 353 -12.95 -24.42 -5.17
N GLU A 354 -13.13 -23.54 -4.20
CA GLU A 354 -14.39 -22.78 -4.03
C GLU A 354 -14.53 -21.67 -5.08
N ILE A 355 -13.44 -20.99 -5.47
CA ILE A 355 -13.47 -19.93 -6.50
C ILE A 355 -13.62 -20.56 -7.89
N ALA A 356 -12.84 -21.60 -8.18
CA ALA A 356 -12.95 -22.38 -9.41
C ALA A 356 -14.35 -23.02 -9.57
N GLY A 357 -14.96 -23.47 -8.47
CA GLY A 357 -16.35 -23.93 -8.47
C GLY A 357 -17.34 -22.81 -8.80
N LEU A 358 -17.13 -21.61 -8.25
CA LEU A 358 -18.00 -20.44 -8.45
C LEU A 358 -17.93 -19.89 -9.88
N ASN A 359 -16.72 -19.82 -10.46
CA ASN A 359 -16.52 -19.44 -11.86
C ASN A 359 -16.75 -20.61 -12.85
N ARG A 360 -17.14 -21.79 -12.36
CA ARG A 360 -17.42 -23.01 -13.15
C ARG A 360 -16.25 -23.42 -14.04
N HIS A 361 -15.03 -23.27 -13.55
CA HIS A 361 -13.81 -23.59 -14.29
C HIS A 361 -13.72 -22.84 -15.63
N ALA A 362 -14.23 -21.60 -15.70
CA ALA A 362 -14.26 -20.78 -16.91
C ALA A 362 -12.89 -20.69 -17.59
N PHE A 363 -11.83 -20.63 -16.80
CA PHE A 363 -10.44 -20.56 -17.23
C PHE A 363 -9.92 -21.78 -18.01
N ASP A 364 -10.62 -22.91 -17.96
CA ASP A 364 -10.25 -24.15 -18.66
C ASP A 364 -10.95 -24.29 -20.02
N ASP A 365 -11.86 -23.37 -20.36
CA ASP A 365 -12.54 -23.36 -21.66
C ASP A 365 -11.54 -22.98 -22.78
N PRO A 366 -11.48 -23.75 -23.90
CA PRO A 366 -10.51 -23.53 -24.97
C PRO A 366 -10.68 -22.19 -25.71
N ARG A 367 -11.81 -21.50 -25.53
CA ARG A 367 -12.06 -20.16 -26.08
C ARG A 367 -11.38 -19.06 -25.27
N VAL A 368 -10.88 -19.37 -24.08
CA VAL A 368 -10.32 -18.39 -23.15
C VAL A 368 -8.83 -18.20 -23.40
N ARG A 369 -8.44 -16.93 -23.56
CA ARG A 369 -7.05 -16.49 -23.55
C ARG A 369 -6.81 -15.58 -22.35
N VAL A 370 -5.96 -16.02 -21.42
CA VAL A 370 -5.58 -15.19 -20.27
C VAL A 370 -4.25 -14.49 -20.56
N VAL A 371 -4.17 -13.21 -20.22
CA VAL A 371 -2.97 -12.38 -20.31
C VAL A 371 -2.71 -11.77 -18.94
N ALA A 372 -1.60 -12.15 -18.30
CA ALA A 372 -1.15 -11.53 -17.07
C ALA A 372 -0.37 -10.24 -17.41
N ALA A 373 -1.03 -9.08 -17.34
CA ALA A 373 -0.44 -7.78 -17.67
C ALA A 373 -1.23 -6.60 -17.09
N ASP A 374 -0.55 -5.47 -16.87
CA ASP A 374 -1.21 -4.18 -16.63
C ASP A 374 -2.05 -3.78 -17.84
N ALA A 375 -3.38 -3.71 -17.66
CA ALA A 375 -4.33 -3.46 -18.75
C ALA A 375 -4.03 -2.15 -19.49
N PHE A 376 -3.65 -1.09 -18.77
CA PHE A 376 -3.30 0.19 -19.37
C PHE A 376 -2.11 0.06 -20.34
N SER A 377 -1.04 -0.60 -19.91
CA SER A 377 0.16 -0.84 -20.71
C SER A 377 -0.11 -1.81 -21.86
N TRP A 378 -0.89 -2.86 -21.62
CA TRP A 378 -1.28 -3.84 -22.64
C TRP A 378 -2.11 -3.19 -23.77
N LEU A 379 -3.08 -2.34 -23.44
CA LEU A 379 -3.92 -1.63 -24.42
C LEU A 379 -3.13 -0.71 -25.36
N ARG A 380 -1.92 -0.27 -24.98
CA ARG A 380 -1.07 0.58 -25.83
C ARG A 380 -0.50 -0.18 -27.03
N SER A 381 -0.24 -1.48 -26.88
CA SER A 381 0.33 -2.34 -27.91
C SER A 381 -0.65 -3.38 -28.45
N ALA A 382 -1.81 -3.54 -27.80
CA ALA A 382 -2.87 -4.43 -28.24
C ALA A 382 -3.33 -4.08 -29.66
N SER A 383 -3.58 -5.12 -30.45
CA SER A 383 -4.03 -5.02 -31.83
C SER A 383 -5.21 -5.96 -32.08
N GLY A 384 -6.00 -5.66 -33.11
CA GLY A 384 -7.21 -6.40 -33.43
C GLY A 384 -8.47 -5.64 -33.05
N ARG A 385 -9.61 -6.31 -33.19
CA ARG A 385 -10.92 -5.75 -32.85
C ARG A 385 -11.73 -6.72 -31.99
N TYR A 386 -12.47 -6.17 -31.04
CA TYR A 386 -13.37 -6.88 -30.14
C TYR A 386 -14.79 -6.38 -30.33
N ASP A 387 -15.73 -7.31 -30.32
CA ASP A 387 -17.15 -7.05 -30.47
C ASP A 387 -17.79 -6.58 -29.16
N ALA A 388 -17.29 -7.09 -28.04
CA ALA A 388 -17.67 -6.65 -26.71
C ALA A 388 -16.44 -6.47 -25.82
N VAL A 389 -16.44 -5.40 -25.02
CA VAL A 389 -15.43 -5.16 -23.98
C VAL A 389 -16.11 -5.00 -22.63
N VAL A 390 -15.70 -5.80 -21.65
CA VAL A 390 -16.12 -5.70 -20.24
C VAL A 390 -14.97 -5.08 -19.46
N VAL A 391 -15.20 -3.92 -18.86
CA VAL A 391 -14.24 -3.25 -17.98
C VAL A 391 -14.70 -3.51 -16.54
N ASP A 392 -14.02 -4.44 -15.89
CA ASP A 392 -14.34 -4.98 -14.56
C ASP A 392 -13.14 -4.72 -13.63
N MET A 393 -12.91 -3.44 -13.36
CA MET A 393 -11.77 -2.96 -12.57
C MET A 393 -12.21 -2.68 -11.13
N PRO A 394 -11.29 -2.75 -10.16
CA PRO A 394 -11.52 -2.22 -8.82
C PRO A 394 -11.93 -0.75 -8.85
N ASP A 395 -12.52 -0.25 -7.76
CA ASP A 395 -12.93 1.15 -7.66
C ASP A 395 -11.70 2.10 -7.73
N PRO A 396 -11.87 3.32 -8.27
CA PRO A 396 -10.78 4.26 -8.53
C PRO A 396 -10.38 5.10 -7.29
N ASP A 397 -10.12 4.44 -6.17
CA ASP A 397 -9.81 5.03 -4.86
C ASP A 397 -8.37 5.62 -4.76
N ASP A 398 -7.47 5.21 -5.64
CA ASP A 398 -6.10 5.70 -5.73
C ASP A 398 -5.70 6.10 -7.17
N VAL A 399 -4.51 6.69 -7.32
CA VAL A 399 -4.02 7.14 -8.64
C VAL A 399 -3.74 5.96 -9.59
N ALA A 400 -3.35 4.80 -9.07
CA ALA A 400 -3.05 3.61 -9.85
C ALA A 400 -4.32 2.94 -10.41
N THR A 401 -5.43 2.98 -9.69
CA THR A 401 -6.75 2.50 -10.14
C THR A 401 -7.47 3.57 -10.97
N ALA A 402 -7.43 4.85 -10.58
CA ALA A 402 -8.07 5.95 -11.31
C ALA A 402 -7.55 6.12 -12.75
N LYS A 403 -6.31 5.73 -13.05
CA LYS A 403 -5.77 5.73 -14.43
C LYS A 403 -6.57 4.80 -15.36
N LEU A 404 -7.21 3.76 -14.82
CA LEU A 404 -8.00 2.77 -15.56
C LEU A 404 -9.42 3.26 -15.87
N TYR A 405 -9.77 4.46 -15.38
CA TYR A 405 -11.03 5.13 -15.66
C TYR A 405 -10.80 6.48 -16.37
N SER A 406 -9.64 6.66 -17.01
CA SER A 406 -9.28 7.93 -17.65
C SER A 406 -9.80 8.04 -19.09
N LEU A 407 -9.92 9.27 -19.59
CA LEU A 407 -10.22 9.56 -20.99
C LEU A 407 -9.28 8.81 -21.95
N GLU A 408 -7.98 8.79 -21.62
CA GLU A 408 -6.96 8.10 -22.41
C GLU A 408 -7.22 6.60 -22.43
N PHE A 409 -7.53 5.98 -21.28
CA PHE A 409 -7.85 4.56 -21.19
C PHE A 409 -9.04 4.19 -22.09
N TYR A 410 -10.17 4.90 -21.96
CA TYR A 410 -11.34 4.65 -22.82
C TYR A 410 -11.07 4.96 -24.29
N GLY A 411 -10.21 5.94 -24.58
CA GLY A 411 -9.72 6.19 -25.93
C GLY A 411 -8.96 4.99 -26.52
N MET A 412 -8.19 4.25 -25.70
CA MET A 412 -7.53 3.01 -26.13
C MET A 412 -8.53 1.87 -26.34
N VAL A 413 -9.48 1.69 -25.41
CA VAL A 413 -10.55 0.68 -25.54
C VAL A 413 -11.36 0.91 -26.80
N LYS A 414 -11.76 2.16 -27.08
CA LYS A 414 -12.51 2.52 -28.29
C LYS A 414 -11.79 2.16 -29.59
N ARG A 415 -10.45 2.28 -29.65
CA ARG A 415 -9.68 1.88 -30.85
C ARG A 415 -9.79 0.38 -31.15
N LEU A 416 -9.96 -0.43 -30.11
CA LEU A 416 -10.12 -1.87 -30.21
C LEU A 416 -11.56 -2.32 -30.44
N LEU A 417 -12.56 -1.43 -30.38
CA LEU A 417 -13.93 -1.82 -30.71
C LEU A 417 -14.09 -2.12 -32.20
N ALA A 418 -14.78 -3.22 -32.49
CA ALA A 418 -15.28 -3.53 -33.82
C ALA A 418 -16.42 -2.57 -34.23
N PRO A 419 -16.70 -2.40 -35.54
CA PRO A 419 -17.90 -1.69 -35.96
C PRO A 419 -19.17 -2.31 -35.34
N GLY A 420 -19.94 -1.49 -34.62
CA GLY A 420 -21.11 -1.96 -33.88
C GLY A 420 -20.80 -2.67 -32.55
N GLY A 421 -19.52 -2.79 -32.20
CA GLY A 421 -19.09 -3.33 -30.92
C GLY A 421 -19.47 -2.42 -29.75
N ARG A 422 -19.59 -3.04 -28.59
CA ARG A 422 -20.07 -2.38 -27.36
C ARG A 422 -19.04 -2.53 -26.26
N MET A 423 -19.09 -1.65 -25.28
CA MET A 423 -18.37 -1.83 -24.02
C MET A 423 -19.28 -1.58 -22.84
N VAL A 424 -18.96 -2.17 -21.70
CA VAL A 424 -19.60 -1.91 -20.43
C VAL A 424 -18.51 -1.67 -19.38
N VAL A 425 -18.79 -0.76 -18.47
CA VAL A 425 -17.88 -0.37 -17.40
C VAL A 425 -18.65 -0.47 -16.08
N GLN A 426 -18.12 -1.20 -15.11
CA GLN A 426 -18.57 -1.09 -13.71
C GLN A 426 -18.22 0.32 -13.23
N ALA A 427 -19.15 1.02 -12.59
CA ALA A 427 -19.02 2.46 -12.33
C ALA A 427 -19.23 2.85 -10.86
N GLY A 428 -19.04 1.90 -9.94
CA GLY A 428 -19.22 2.12 -8.51
C GLY A 428 -20.68 2.39 -8.14
N SER A 429 -20.91 2.80 -6.89
CA SER A 429 -22.27 3.06 -6.40
C SER A 429 -22.80 4.43 -6.84
N PRO A 430 -23.93 4.51 -7.58
CA PRO A 430 -24.56 5.79 -7.86
C PRO A 430 -25.22 6.42 -6.62
N TYR A 431 -25.32 5.69 -5.50
CA TYR A 431 -25.86 6.20 -4.23
C TYR A 431 -24.74 6.63 -3.28
N PHE A 432 -23.75 5.77 -3.03
CA PHE A 432 -22.64 6.06 -2.12
C PHE A 432 -21.54 6.92 -2.77
N ALA A 433 -21.27 6.75 -4.07
CA ALA A 433 -20.26 7.49 -4.83
C ALA A 433 -20.86 8.18 -6.10
N PRO A 434 -21.88 9.04 -5.95
CA PRO A 434 -22.64 9.60 -7.07
C PRO A 434 -21.81 10.48 -8.02
N LYS A 435 -20.82 11.22 -7.52
CA LYS A 435 -19.91 12.04 -8.35
C LYS A 435 -18.97 11.12 -9.12
N SER A 436 -18.42 10.08 -8.49
CA SER A 436 -17.60 9.08 -9.20
C SER A 436 -18.37 8.42 -10.33
N PHE A 437 -19.57 7.91 -10.07
CA PHE A 437 -20.43 7.30 -11.08
C PHE A 437 -20.69 8.24 -12.28
N ARG A 438 -21.07 9.49 -12.01
CA ARG A 438 -21.33 10.50 -13.06
C ARG A 438 -20.06 10.95 -13.78
N SER A 439 -18.93 10.99 -13.10
CA SER A 439 -17.62 11.31 -13.69
C SER A 439 -17.19 10.21 -14.66
N ILE A 440 -17.37 8.93 -14.29
CA ILE A 440 -17.12 7.79 -15.17
C ILE A 440 -18.01 7.89 -16.42
N GLU A 441 -19.32 8.10 -16.27
CA GLU A 441 -20.24 8.30 -17.39
C GLU A 441 -19.78 9.43 -18.33
N LYS A 442 -19.44 10.60 -17.76
CA LYS A 442 -19.00 11.78 -18.52
C LYS A 442 -17.67 11.53 -19.23
N THR A 443 -16.75 10.80 -18.60
CA THR A 443 -15.43 10.48 -19.15
C THR A 443 -15.52 9.50 -20.31
N VAL A 444 -16.38 8.47 -20.19
CA VAL A 444 -16.68 7.55 -21.30
C VAL A 444 -17.27 8.32 -22.48
N ARG A 445 -18.20 9.25 -22.22
CA ARG A 445 -18.77 10.11 -23.26
C ARG A 445 -17.72 11.00 -23.93
N ALA A 446 -16.80 11.57 -23.16
CA ALA A 446 -15.71 12.40 -23.66
C ALA A 446 -14.72 11.62 -24.56
N ALA A 447 -14.60 10.28 -24.40
CA ALA A 447 -13.87 9.42 -25.33
C ALA A 447 -14.57 9.28 -26.71
N GLY A 448 -15.75 9.89 -26.87
CA GLY A 448 -16.57 9.89 -28.07
C GLY A 448 -17.38 8.61 -28.22
N LEU A 449 -17.90 8.09 -27.12
CA LEU A 449 -18.84 6.97 -27.08
C LEU A 449 -20.21 7.49 -26.61
N GLU A 450 -21.28 6.92 -27.14
CA GLU A 450 -22.63 7.14 -26.65
C GLU A 450 -22.92 6.17 -25.51
N VAL A 451 -23.58 6.64 -24.45
CA VAL A 451 -23.69 5.92 -23.18
C VAL A 451 -25.14 5.71 -22.72
N VAL A 452 -25.38 4.62 -22.00
CA VAL A 452 -26.59 4.35 -21.23
C VAL A 452 -26.19 3.92 -19.82
N PRO A 453 -26.35 4.79 -18.80
CA PRO A 453 -26.12 4.42 -17.41
C PRO A 453 -27.29 3.60 -16.87
N TYR A 454 -26.99 2.62 -16.02
CA TYR A 454 -27.99 1.81 -15.31
C TYR A 454 -27.43 1.31 -13.98
N HIS A 455 -28.29 0.84 -13.08
CA HIS A 455 -27.89 0.40 -11.74
C HIS A 455 -28.80 -0.69 -11.17
N VAL A 456 -28.25 -1.54 -10.30
CA VAL A 456 -28.98 -2.61 -9.63
C VAL A 456 -28.53 -2.75 -8.17
N ASP A 457 -29.40 -3.28 -7.33
CA ASP A 457 -29.07 -3.61 -5.94
C ASP A 457 -28.35 -4.96 -5.84
N VAL A 458 -27.10 -4.92 -5.36
CA VAL A 458 -26.26 -6.06 -5.01
C VAL A 458 -26.13 -6.07 -3.49
N PRO A 459 -26.83 -6.93 -2.74
CA PRO A 459 -26.95 -6.82 -1.27
C PRO A 459 -25.64 -6.68 -0.50
N SER A 460 -24.54 -7.28 -0.98
CA SER A 460 -23.22 -7.14 -0.37
C SER A 460 -22.53 -5.81 -0.65
N PHE A 461 -22.87 -5.11 -1.74
CA PHE A 461 -22.27 -3.83 -2.16
C PHE A 461 -23.23 -2.64 -1.98
N GLY A 462 -24.54 -2.89 -1.90
CA GLY A 462 -25.59 -1.89 -2.02
C GLY A 462 -25.99 -1.61 -3.47
N ASP A 463 -26.40 -0.37 -3.73
CA ASP A 463 -26.76 0.08 -5.08
C ASP A 463 -25.51 0.20 -5.95
N TRP A 464 -25.49 -0.47 -7.09
CA TRP A 464 -24.29 -0.60 -7.93
C TRP A 464 -24.55 -0.24 -9.39
N GLY A 465 -23.67 0.59 -9.94
CA GLY A 465 -23.84 1.25 -11.23
C GLY A 465 -22.98 0.67 -12.35
N TYR A 466 -23.49 0.81 -13.58
CA TYR A 466 -22.83 0.40 -14.81
C TYR A 466 -23.05 1.45 -15.90
N VAL A 467 -22.10 1.52 -16.84
CA VAL A 467 -22.20 2.37 -18.04
C VAL A 467 -22.04 1.50 -19.28
N LEU A 468 -23.14 1.25 -20.00
CA LEU A 468 -23.10 0.63 -21.33
C LEU A 468 -22.76 1.69 -22.38
N ALA A 469 -21.85 1.39 -23.29
CA ALA A 469 -21.39 2.35 -24.28
C ALA A 469 -21.13 1.73 -25.66
N ALA A 470 -21.29 2.53 -26.71
CA ALA A 470 -20.98 2.13 -28.08
C ALA A 470 -20.54 3.33 -28.94
N ALA A 471 -19.81 3.07 -30.02
CA ALA A 471 -19.41 4.11 -30.95
C ALA A 471 -20.53 4.47 -31.93
N GLY A 472 -20.76 5.78 -32.14
CA GLY A 472 -21.60 6.32 -33.22
C GLY A 472 -23.12 6.29 -32.98
N ARG A 473 -23.62 5.49 -32.04
CA ARG A 473 -25.04 5.51 -31.61
C ARG A 473 -25.20 5.03 -30.18
N THR A 474 -26.21 5.54 -29.50
CA THR A 474 -26.60 5.05 -28.16
C THR A 474 -26.98 3.57 -28.22
N PRO A 475 -26.32 2.69 -27.44
CA PRO A 475 -26.65 1.27 -27.44
C PRO A 475 -28.01 1.03 -26.79
N ALA A 476 -28.77 0.05 -27.29
CA ALA A 476 -30.01 -0.38 -26.65
C ALA A 476 -29.70 -1.25 -25.43
N LEU A 477 -30.16 -0.82 -24.25
CA LEU A 477 -30.07 -1.61 -23.02
C LEU A 477 -31.14 -2.72 -23.05
N THR A 478 -30.73 -3.90 -23.50
CA THR A 478 -31.59 -5.07 -23.74
C THR A 478 -30.83 -6.34 -23.42
N LEU A 479 -31.55 -7.44 -23.21
CA LEU A 479 -30.96 -8.77 -23.13
C LEU A 479 -30.92 -9.42 -24.52
N PRO A 480 -29.92 -10.28 -24.80
CA PRO A 480 -29.93 -11.11 -25.99
C PRO A 480 -31.20 -11.95 -26.11
N ALA A 481 -31.67 -12.19 -27.34
CA ALA A 481 -32.79 -13.10 -27.57
C ALA A 481 -32.47 -14.55 -27.17
N ASP A 482 -31.19 -14.92 -27.21
CA ASP A 482 -30.63 -16.20 -26.80
C ASP A 482 -30.07 -16.18 -25.37
N VAL A 483 -30.50 -15.21 -24.55
CA VAL A 483 -30.02 -15.10 -23.16
C VAL A 483 -30.27 -16.41 -22.40
N PRO A 484 -29.26 -16.97 -21.74
CA PRO A 484 -29.43 -18.13 -20.88
C PRO A 484 -30.41 -17.87 -19.73
N ASP A 485 -30.89 -18.92 -19.06
CA ASP A 485 -31.73 -18.76 -17.86
C ASP A 485 -30.96 -18.04 -16.74
N LEU A 486 -31.37 -16.82 -16.41
CA LEU A 486 -30.70 -15.94 -15.45
C LEU A 486 -31.38 -16.04 -14.08
N ARG A 487 -30.62 -15.82 -13.00
CA ARG A 487 -31.14 -15.92 -11.63
C ARG A 487 -31.72 -14.61 -11.12
N PHE A 488 -31.25 -13.47 -11.64
CA PHE A 488 -31.66 -12.14 -11.20
C PHE A 488 -32.18 -11.30 -12.34
N LEU A 489 -31.40 -11.19 -13.42
CA LEU A 489 -31.66 -10.19 -14.44
C LEU A 489 -32.69 -10.69 -15.45
N ASP A 490 -33.73 -9.90 -15.67
CA ASP A 490 -34.67 -10.07 -16.78
C ASP A 490 -34.89 -8.73 -17.51
N ALA A 491 -35.74 -8.74 -18.54
CA ALA A 491 -36.02 -7.53 -19.31
C ALA A 491 -36.77 -6.44 -18.51
N GLU A 492 -37.50 -6.80 -17.46
CA GLU A 492 -38.22 -5.83 -16.61
C GLU A 492 -37.28 -5.17 -15.61
N VAL A 493 -36.47 -5.97 -14.92
CA VAL A 493 -35.40 -5.51 -14.03
C VAL A 493 -34.43 -4.61 -14.80
N LEU A 494 -34.03 -5.00 -16.02
CA LEU A 494 -33.13 -4.20 -16.84
C LEU A 494 -33.77 -2.87 -17.27
N ARG A 495 -35.07 -2.83 -17.58
CA ARG A 495 -35.75 -1.53 -17.82
C ARG A 495 -35.79 -0.66 -16.57
N ALA A 496 -36.12 -1.25 -15.42
CA ALA A 496 -36.18 -0.54 -14.15
C ALA A 496 -34.81 0.01 -13.73
N SER A 497 -33.72 -0.67 -14.06
CA SER A 497 -32.33 -0.26 -13.75
C SER A 497 -31.91 1.09 -14.33
N THR A 498 -32.67 1.67 -15.26
CA THR A 498 -32.41 3.01 -15.82
C THR A 498 -33.07 4.14 -15.02
N ALA A 499 -33.86 3.82 -14.00
CA ALA A 499 -34.66 4.77 -13.24
C ALA A 499 -33.89 5.34 -12.04
N PHE A 500 -33.15 6.43 -12.28
CA PHE A 500 -32.47 7.15 -11.21
C PHE A 500 -33.40 8.07 -10.41
N GLY A 501 -33.20 8.10 -9.09
CA GLY A 501 -33.78 9.10 -8.18
C GLY A 501 -33.45 10.53 -8.62
N ARG A 502 -34.30 11.51 -8.31
CA ARG A 502 -34.12 12.90 -8.79
C ARG A 502 -32.79 13.52 -8.33
N ASP A 503 -32.40 13.16 -7.12
CA ASP A 503 -31.15 13.48 -6.44
C ASP A 503 -29.89 12.86 -7.10
N LEU A 504 -30.06 11.76 -7.85
CA LEU A 504 -28.97 11.03 -8.49
C LEU A 504 -28.79 11.34 -9.99
N ARG A 505 -29.74 12.05 -10.64
CA ARG A 505 -29.77 12.25 -12.10
C ARG A 505 -28.69 13.15 -12.66
N HIS A 506 -28.39 14.26 -11.99
CA HIS A 506 -27.47 15.29 -12.50
C HIS A 506 -26.58 15.78 -11.38
N ARG A 507 -25.26 15.73 -11.63
CA ARG A 507 -24.25 16.36 -10.80
C ARG A 507 -23.24 17.06 -11.69
N ASP A 508 -22.77 18.21 -11.23
CA ASP A 508 -21.66 18.90 -11.87
C ASP A 508 -20.37 18.18 -11.48
N VAL A 509 -19.80 17.46 -12.45
CA VAL A 509 -18.60 16.63 -12.29
C VAL A 509 -17.66 16.87 -13.45
N GLU A 510 -16.36 16.79 -13.20
CA GLU A 510 -15.33 16.88 -14.24
C GLU A 510 -15.07 15.51 -14.88
N ILE A 511 -14.36 15.50 -16.01
CA ILE A 511 -13.87 14.25 -16.59
C ILE A 511 -12.59 13.81 -15.89
N ASN A 512 -12.36 12.51 -15.83
CA ASN A 512 -11.14 11.92 -15.31
C ASN A 512 -10.09 11.79 -16.42
N THR A 513 -8.89 12.30 -16.18
CA THR A 513 -7.75 12.22 -17.13
C THR A 513 -6.49 11.79 -16.39
N LEU A 514 -5.46 11.35 -17.09
CA LEU A 514 -4.18 11.01 -16.43
C LEU A 514 -3.54 12.20 -15.69
N VAL A 515 -3.73 13.42 -16.18
CA VAL A 515 -3.16 14.64 -15.59
C VAL A 515 -4.00 15.15 -14.42
N HIS A 516 -5.33 14.94 -14.50
CA HIS A 516 -6.29 15.35 -13.49
C HIS A 516 -7.14 14.14 -13.07
N PRO A 517 -6.65 13.29 -12.14
CA PRO A 517 -7.33 12.08 -11.69
C PRO A 517 -8.47 12.42 -10.71
N ARG A 518 -9.51 13.10 -11.19
CA ARG A 518 -10.63 13.63 -10.39
C ARG A 518 -11.42 12.57 -9.61
N LEU A 519 -11.38 11.32 -10.06
CA LEU A 519 -12.05 10.22 -9.36
C LEU A 519 -11.50 10.00 -7.97
N VAL A 520 -10.18 10.14 -7.77
CA VAL A 520 -9.56 10.01 -6.45
C VAL A 520 -10.12 11.08 -5.50
N ASP A 521 -10.30 12.31 -5.98
CA ASP A 521 -10.87 13.39 -5.18
C ASP A 521 -12.33 13.08 -4.79
N TYR A 522 -13.13 12.59 -5.74
CA TYR A 522 -14.53 12.26 -5.51
C TYR A 522 -14.71 11.07 -4.56
N GLU A 523 -14.01 9.96 -4.77
CA GLU A 523 -14.05 8.80 -3.85
C GLU A 523 -13.67 9.23 -2.42
N ASN A 524 -12.59 10.01 -2.26
CA ASN A 524 -12.15 10.49 -0.94
C ASN A 524 -13.11 11.50 -0.29
N GLU A 525 -13.96 12.19 -1.04
CA GLU A 525 -15.00 13.06 -0.51
C GLU A 525 -16.26 12.25 -0.14
N GLU A 526 -16.66 11.31 -0.98
CA GLU A 526 -17.94 10.62 -0.89
C GLU A 526 -17.96 9.54 0.20
N TRP A 527 -16.84 8.83 0.39
CA TRP A 527 -16.71 7.83 1.46
C TRP A 527 -16.40 8.41 2.85
N LYS A 528 -16.19 9.73 2.98
CA LYS A 528 -16.09 10.37 4.31
C LYS A 528 -17.45 10.61 4.96
N ASP A 529 -18.50 10.71 4.16
CA ASP A 529 -19.86 11.03 4.59
C ASP A 529 -20.79 9.81 4.60
N ALA A 530 -20.31 8.65 4.12
CA ALA A 530 -20.99 7.35 4.11
C ALA A 530 -20.74 6.57 5.40
#